data_AF-A0A533W2D9-F1
#
_entry.id   AF-A0A533W2D9-F1
#
_cell.length_a   1.000
_cell.length_b   1.000
_cell.length_c   1.000
_cell.angle_alpha   90.00
_cell.angle_beta   90.00
_cell.angle_gamma   90.00
#
_symmetry.space_group_name_H-M   'P 1'
#
loop_
_entity.id
_entity.type
_entity.pdbx_description
1 polymer ?
#
loop_
_entity_poly.entity_id
_entity_poly.type
_entity_poly.pdbx_seq_one_letter_code
_entity_poly.pdbx_strand_id
1 'polypeptide(L)'
;MTSEITTNGLTRTQGTYAHTAGTDNWTVSKTFTATGSFTGVQKAGLFTLAAVGTMMAENTFASVNLANGDQLTITWTIDLGLS
;
A
#
# COMPACT_ATOMS: atom_id res chain seq x y z
N MET A 1 -0.40 15.17 -11.30
CA MET A 1 -0.25 13.70 -11.21
C MET A 1 1.11 13.41 -10.61
N THR A 2 1.19 12.98 -9.34
CA THR A 2 2.42 12.40 -8.82
C THR A 2 2.58 11.02 -9.42
N SER A 3 3.68 10.78 -10.14
CA SER A 3 4.00 9.48 -10.70
C SER A 3 4.17 8.43 -9.61
N GLU A 4 3.92 7.17 -9.96
CA GLU A 4 4.21 6.04 -9.07
C GLU A 4 5.69 6.00 -8.68
N ILE A 5 5.97 5.71 -7.40
CA ILE A 5 7.34 5.48 -6.92
C ILE A 5 7.74 4.05 -7.28
N THR A 6 8.79 3.92 -8.09
CA THR A 6 9.27 2.63 -8.61
C THR A 6 10.69 2.29 -8.17
N THR A 7 11.21 2.95 -7.13
CA THR A 7 12.59 2.78 -6.67
C THR A 7 12.70 2.83 -5.14
N ASN A 8 13.91 2.59 -4.62
CA ASN A 8 14.33 2.78 -3.24
C ASN A 8 13.40 2.16 -2.17
N GLY A 9 12.97 0.92 -2.40
CA GLY A 9 12.23 0.13 -1.40
C GLY A 9 10.73 0.40 -1.31
N LEU A 10 10.20 1.34 -2.12
CA LEU A 10 8.77 1.69 -2.14
C LEU A 10 8.04 1.21 -3.41
N THR A 11 8.64 0.30 -4.20
CA THR A 11 7.97 -0.32 -5.36
C THR A 11 6.79 -1.16 -4.91
N ARG A 12 5.84 -1.42 -5.82
CA ARG A 12 4.81 -2.46 -5.61
C ARG A 12 5.44 -3.77 -5.14
N THR A 13 4.79 -4.40 -4.18
CA THR A 13 5.24 -5.68 -3.63
C THR A 13 4.06 -6.43 -3.05
N GLN A 14 4.16 -7.76 -2.96
CA GLN A 14 3.13 -8.59 -2.37
C GLN A 14 2.94 -8.20 -0.90
N GLY A 15 1.70 -7.85 -0.54
CA GLY A 15 1.27 -7.66 0.84
C GLY A 15 0.79 -8.96 1.47
N THR A 16 0.74 -8.99 2.80
CA THR A 16 0.19 -10.10 3.59
C THR A 16 -1.31 -9.99 3.62
N TYR A 17 -1.99 -10.95 2.99
CA TYR A 17 -3.45 -11.08 3.01
C TYR A 17 -3.91 -11.79 4.29
N ALA A 18 -5.01 -11.32 4.87
CA ALA A 18 -5.71 -12.01 5.95
C ALA A 18 -7.23 -11.85 5.82
N HIS A 19 -7.96 -12.92 6.12
CA HIS A 19 -9.41 -13.00 6.09
C HIS A 19 -9.88 -14.05 7.10
N THR A 20 -11.05 -13.84 7.68
CA THR A 20 -11.68 -14.80 8.60
C THR A 20 -12.86 -15.46 7.89
N ALA A 21 -12.93 -16.79 7.90
CA ALA A 21 -14.05 -17.49 7.29
C ALA A 21 -15.39 -17.02 7.88
N GLY A 22 -16.35 -16.70 7.01
CA GLY A 22 -17.66 -16.18 7.41
C GLY A 22 -17.72 -14.68 7.68
N THR A 23 -16.66 -13.90 7.40
CA THR A 23 -16.71 -12.43 7.42
C THR A 23 -16.65 -11.85 6.01
N ASP A 24 -17.26 -10.67 5.84
CA ASP A 24 -17.28 -9.95 4.55
C ASP A 24 -16.17 -8.92 4.40
N ASN A 25 -15.24 -8.91 5.38
CA ASN A 25 -14.06 -8.07 5.37
C ASN A 25 -12.76 -8.88 5.27
N TRP A 26 -11.78 -8.31 4.58
CA TRP A 26 -10.42 -8.83 4.47
C TRP A 26 -9.40 -7.69 4.54
N THR A 27 -8.15 -8.05 4.81
CA THR A 27 -7.05 -7.09 4.91
C THR A 27 -5.87 -7.47 4.04
N VAL A 28 -5.12 -6.45 3.59
CA VAL A 28 -3.79 -6.61 3.01
C VAL A 28 -2.85 -5.60 3.66
N SER A 29 -1.77 -6.07 4.27
CA SER A 29 -0.79 -5.21 4.94
C SER A 29 0.61 -5.34 4.36
N LYS A 30 1.36 -4.25 4.35
CA LYS A 30 2.78 -4.24 4.02
C LYS A 30 3.50 -3.11 4.73
N THR A 31 4.63 -3.43 5.35
CA THR A 31 5.63 -2.45 5.75
C THR A 31 6.68 -2.33 4.65
N PHE A 32 6.83 -1.12 4.13
CA PHE A 32 7.87 -0.75 3.18
C PHE A 32 9.01 -0.09 3.95
N THR A 33 10.25 -0.46 3.62
CA THR A 33 11.45 0.19 4.16
C THR A 33 12.05 1.02 3.05
N ALA A 34 12.14 2.33 3.27
CA ALA A 34 12.79 3.22 2.32
C ALA A 34 14.30 2.92 2.30
N THR A 35 14.88 2.66 1.13
CA THR A 35 16.33 2.45 0.95
C THR A 35 17.03 3.68 0.36
N GLY A 36 16.36 4.82 0.44
CA GLY A 36 16.74 6.13 -0.10
C GLY A 36 15.74 7.17 0.38
N SER A 37 15.94 8.44 0.03
CA SER A 37 15.07 9.52 0.52
C SER A 37 13.96 9.87 -0.46
N PHE A 38 12.74 10.06 0.07
CA PHE A 38 11.58 10.58 -0.66
C PHE A 38 10.97 11.75 0.09
N THR A 39 10.47 12.73 -0.66
CA THR A 39 9.65 13.81 -0.10
C THR A 39 8.27 13.76 -0.70
N GLY A 40 7.26 14.16 0.06
CA GLY A 40 5.92 14.29 -0.49
C GLY A 40 5.17 12.97 -0.69
N VAL A 41 5.50 11.90 0.04
CA VAL A 41 4.80 10.60 -0.08
C VAL A 41 3.42 10.75 0.56
N GLN A 42 2.35 10.57 -0.23
CA GLN A 42 0.99 10.97 0.20
C GLN A 42 -0.14 10.14 -0.41
N LYS A 43 0.19 9.06 -1.13
CA LYS A 43 -0.79 8.20 -1.78
C LYS A 43 -0.31 6.76 -1.78
N ALA A 44 -1.23 5.83 -1.55
CA ALA A 44 -1.00 4.40 -1.70
C ALA A 44 -2.08 3.78 -2.60
N GLY A 45 -1.70 2.75 -3.35
CA GLY A 45 -2.61 1.97 -4.18
C GLY A 45 -2.53 0.48 -3.82
N LEU A 46 -3.67 -0.21 -3.87
CA LEU A 46 -3.77 -1.66 -3.82
C LEU A 46 -4.01 -2.17 -5.25
N PHE A 47 -3.15 -3.06 -5.71
CA PHE A 47 -3.24 -3.67 -7.05
C PHE A 47 -3.46 -5.18 -6.92
N THR A 48 -4.12 -5.78 -7.91
CA THR A 48 -4.33 -7.24 -7.92
C THR A 48 -3.03 -8.03 -8.01
N LEU A 49 -2.01 -7.48 -8.69
CA LEU A 49 -0.66 -8.03 -8.87
C LEU A 49 0.39 -6.92 -8.85
N ALA A 50 1.61 -7.25 -8.43
CA ALA A 50 2.70 -6.27 -8.28
C ALA A 50 3.23 -5.69 -9.60
N ALA A 51 3.12 -6.37 -10.74
CA ALA A 51 3.70 -5.90 -12.01
C ALA A 51 2.67 -5.63 -13.11
N VAL A 52 1.61 -6.44 -13.20
CA VAL A 52 0.57 -6.37 -14.25
C VAL A 52 -0.84 -6.26 -13.67
N GLY A 53 -0.95 -5.92 -12.39
CA GLY A 53 -2.23 -5.84 -11.69
C GLY A 53 -3.03 -4.59 -12.04
N THR A 54 -4.35 -4.74 -12.03
CA THR A 54 -5.30 -3.63 -12.04
C THR A 54 -5.37 -3.01 -10.64
N MET A 55 -5.51 -1.69 -10.57
CA MET A 55 -5.71 -0.99 -9.29
C MET A 55 -7.11 -1.29 -8.77
N MET A 56 -7.19 -1.87 -7.57
CA MET A 56 -8.45 -2.19 -6.89
C MET A 56 -8.91 -1.04 -5.98
N ALA A 57 -7.95 -0.40 -5.31
CA ALA A 57 -8.23 0.71 -4.41
C ALA A 57 -7.06 1.71 -4.42
N GLU A 58 -7.36 2.97 -4.15
CA GLU A 58 -6.37 3.99 -3.83
C GLU A 58 -6.86 4.86 -2.68
N ASN A 59 -5.92 5.43 -1.93
CA ASN A 59 -6.22 6.38 -0.88
C ASN A 59 -5.07 7.37 -0.73
N THR A 60 -5.42 8.57 -0.32
CA THR A 60 -4.46 9.63 0.01
C THR A 60 -4.32 9.77 1.52
N PHE A 61 -3.17 10.27 1.96
CA PHE A 61 -2.87 10.56 3.35
C PHE A 61 -2.05 11.84 3.45
N ALA A 62 -1.90 12.37 4.66
CA ALA A 62 -1.06 13.55 4.90
C ALA A 62 0.36 13.29 4.39
N SER A 63 0.93 14.29 3.71
CA SER A 63 2.23 14.15 3.07
C SER A 63 3.33 13.87 4.10
N VAL A 64 4.15 12.85 3.84
CA VAL A 64 5.29 12.48 4.68
C VAL A 64 6.59 12.44 3.87
N ASN A 65 7.68 12.75 4.54
CA ASN A 65 9.03 12.55 4.02
C ASN A 65 9.60 11.28 4.64
N LEU A 66 10.32 10.48 3.85
CA LEU A 66 10.97 9.25 4.28
C LEU A 66 12.46 9.37 3.99
N ALA A 67 13.31 9.09 4.96
CA ALA A 67 14.75 8.91 4.81
C ALA A 67 15.11 7.43 4.68
N ASN A 68 16.36 7.14 4.30
CA ASN A 68 16.87 5.77 4.28
C ASN A 68 16.75 5.12 5.67
N GLY A 69 16.11 3.96 5.73
CA GLY A 69 15.82 3.21 6.96
C GLY A 69 14.43 3.48 7.55
N ASP A 70 13.74 4.54 7.13
CA ASP A 70 12.37 4.79 7.59
C ASP A 70 11.41 3.73 7.07
N GLN A 71 10.33 3.50 7.82
CA GLN A 71 9.32 2.52 7.50
C GLN A 71 7.94 3.17 7.33
N LEU A 72 7.24 2.74 6.29
CA LEU A 72 5.85 3.10 6.01
C LEU A 72 5.02 1.82 5.99
N THR A 73 4.10 1.70 6.95
CA THR A 73 3.14 0.58 6.98
C THR A 73 1.82 1.02 6.35
N ILE A 74 1.39 0.27 5.33
CA ILE A 74 0.09 0.42 4.69
C ILE A 74 -0.76 -0.82 5.02
N THR A 75 -1.95 -0.58 5.54
CA THR A 75 -2.96 -1.63 5.79
C THR A 75 -4.24 -1.25 5.09
N TRP A 76 -4.65 -2.08 4.13
CA TRP A 76 -5.97 -2.04 3.52
C TRP A 76 -6.92 -2.91 4.34
N THR A 77 -8.09 -2.36 4.67
CA THR A 77 -9.24 -3.13 5.15
C THR A 77 -10.36 -2.91 4.14
N ILE A 78 -10.80 -3.97 3.49
CA ILE A 78 -11.86 -3.94 2.49
C ILE A 78 -13.06 -4.65 3.07
N ASP A 79 -14.20 -3.99 3.08
CA ASP A 79 -15.49 -4.51 3.51
C ASP A 79 -16.45 -4.50 2.31
N LEU A 80 -17.13 -5.63 2.08
CA LEU A 80 -18.11 -5.76 1.00
C LEU A 80 -19.51 -5.28 1.40
N GLY A 81 -19.73 -4.95 2.68
CA GLY A 81 -20.95 -4.31 3.16
C GLY A 81 -22.20 -5.19 3.08
N LEU A 82 -22.07 -6.51 3.25
CA LEU A 82 -23.20 -7.45 3.18
C LEU A 82 -24.02 -7.54 4.49
N SER A 83 -23.97 -6.50 5.35
CA SER A 83 -24.70 -6.43 6.63
C SER A 83 -26.20 -6.17 6.47
#